data_AF-A0A0D2SKJ1-F1
#
_entry.id   AF-A0A0D2SKJ1-F1
#
_cell.length_a   1.000
_cell.length_b   1.000
_cell.length_c   1.000
_cell.angle_alpha   90.00
_cell.angle_beta   90.00
_cell.angle_gamma   90.00
#
_symmetry.space_group_name_H-M   'P 1'
#
loop_
_entity.id
_entity.type
_entity.pdbx_description
1 polymer ?
#
loop_
_entity_poly.entity_id
_entity_poly.type
_entity_poly.pdbx_seq_one_letter_code
_entity_poly.pdbx_strand_id
1 'polypeptide(L)'
;MMKRLQLFVAAFAILAFSSLLASASDPSPLQDFFRIDYAPYGGLNPPLTHPRATEILVVLEGILYVGFVTSNTDNHLITKVLNPCDVFVFPVGLIHFQSNIGNAKAVAFAGLSSQNPGVITIVNAVFGSNPPINPDVLTKAFQLDKIIVTYLQSKFWWDNN
;
A
#
# COMPACT_ATOMS: atom_id res chain seq x y z
N MET A 1 -28.70 -1.93 6.73
CA MET A 1 -27.40 -1.66 6.09
C MET A 1 -26.24 -2.35 6.81
N MET A 2 -26.04 -2.12 8.11
CA MET A 2 -24.94 -2.71 8.90
C MET A 2 -24.89 -4.25 8.90
N LYS A 3 -26.03 -4.96 8.96
CA LYS A 3 -26.03 -6.43 8.90
C LYS A 3 -25.53 -6.97 7.55
N ARG A 4 -25.87 -6.31 6.43
CA ARG A 4 -25.37 -6.69 5.09
C ARG A 4 -23.87 -6.42 4.96
N LEU A 5 -23.40 -5.32 5.54
CA LEU A 5 -21.98 -4.95 5.57
C LEU A 5 -21.16 -5.92 6.43
N GLN A 6 -21.67 -6.33 7.59
CA GLN A 6 -21.06 -7.36 8.43
C GLN A 6 -21.00 -8.72 7.73
N LEU A 7 -22.06 -9.12 7.02
CA LEU A 7 -22.07 -10.35 6.22
C LEU A 7 -21.07 -10.28 5.04
N PHE A 8 -20.94 -9.12 4.39
CA PHE A 8 -19.97 -8.93 3.29
C PHE A 8 -18.53 -8.97 3.78
N VAL A 9 -18.23 -8.27 4.88
CA VAL A 9 -16.89 -8.27 5.51
C VAL A 9 -16.53 -9.65 6.05
N ALA A 10 -17.49 -10.36 6.66
CA ALA A 10 -17.28 -11.73 7.11
C ALA A 10 -16.99 -12.70 5.95
N ALA A 11 -17.72 -12.58 4.84
CA ALA A 11 -17.46 -13.38 3.63
C ALA A 11 -16.08 -13.06 3.00
N PHE A 12 -15.66 -11.79 3.05
CA PHE A 12 -14.35 -11.34 2.57
C PHE A 12 -13.19 -11.92 3.39
N ALA A 13 -13.32 -11.90 4.72
CA ALA A 13 -12.33 -12.48 5.62
C ALA A 13 -12.18 -13.99 5.40
N ILE A 14 -13.29 -14.71 5.16
CA ILE A 14 -13.27 -16.16 4.91
C ILE A 14 -12.54 -16.51 3.59
N LEU A 15 -12.67 -15.68 2.55
CA LEU A 15 -11.98 -15.90 1.27
C LEU A 15 -10.46 -15.66 1.36
N ALA A 16 -10.02 -14.64 2.11
CA ALA A 16 -8.60 -14.35 2.32
C ALA A 16 -7.86 -15.48 3.06
N PHE A 17 -8.53 -16.16 4.00
CA PHE A 17 -7.96 -17.24 4.81
C PHE A 17 -7.82 -18.60 4.11
N SER A 18 -8.26 -18.75 2.86
CA SER A 18 -8.39 -20.07 2.21
C SER A 18 -7.16 -20.59 1.47
N SER A 19 -6.03 -19.88 1.47
CA SER A 19 -4.81 -20.31 0.76
C SER A 19 -3.77 -20.94 1.70
N LEU A 20 -3.83 -22.27 1.86
CA LEU A 20 -2.89 -23.06 2.65
C LEU A 20 -1.61 -23.42 1.85
N LEU A 21 -0.47 -23.33 2.56
CA LEU A 21 0.87 -23.83 2.23
C LEU A 21 1.76 -22.95 1.32
N ALA A 22 2.19 -21.80 1.83
CA ALA A 22 3.47 -21.20 1.45
C ALA A 22 4.18 -20.61 2.68
N SER A 23 5.29 -21.23 3.09
CA SER A 23 6.19 -20.67 4.11
C SER A 23 7.27 -19.85 3.41
N ALA A 24 7.30 -18.55 3.70
CA ALA A 24 8.41 -17.67 3.36
C ALA A 24 8.75 -16.88 4.62
N SER A 25 10.04 -16.79 4.96
CA SER A 25 10.53 -16.01 6.10
C SER A 25 10.92 -14.60 5.63
N ASP A 26 9.95 -13.69 5.72
CA ASP A 26 10.18 -12.25 5.73
C ASP A 26 9.80 -11.79 7.15
N PRO A 27 10.67 -11.07 7.89
CA PRO A 27 10.36 -10.62 9.25
C PRO A 27 9.21 -9.59 9.32
N SER A 28 8.65 -9.20 8.17
CA SER A 28 7.37 -8.50 8.09
C SER A 28 6.29 -9.21 8.94
N PRO A 29 5.46 -8.49 9.72
CA PRO A 29 4.33 -9.08 10.42
C PRO A 29 3.46 -9.89 9.44
N LEU A 30 3.11 -11.12 9.81
CA LEU A 30 2.13 -11.91 9.08
C LEU A 30 0.79 -11.18 9.20
N GLN A 31 0.33 -10.59 8.09
CA GLN A 31 -0.89 -9.81 8.05
C GLN A 31 -1.57 -10.00 6.69
N ASP A 32 -2.47 -10.97 6.63
CA ASP A 32 -3.33 -11.28 5.47
C ASP A 32 -4.66 -10.51 5.49
N PHE A 33 -4.96 -9.82 6.59
CA PHE A 33 -6.11 -8.92 6.73
C PHE A 33 -5.77 -7.72 7.62
N PHE A 34 -6.19 -6.53 7.21
CA PHE A 34 -5.93 -5.32 7.98
C PHE A 34 -6.99 -4.22 7.82
N ARG A 35 -7.07 -3.36 8.84
CA ARG A 35 -7.85 -2.12 8.83
C ARG A 35 -6.88 -0.96 8.63
N ILE A 36 -7.27 -0.02 7.78
CA ILE A 36 -6.53 1.22 7.56
C ILE A 36 -7.44 2.39 7.93
N ASP A 37 -6.94 3.25 8.81
CA ASP A 37 -7.57 4.51 9.19
C ASP A 37 -6.78 5.67 8.58
N TYR A 38 -7.44 6.47 7.76
CA TYR A 38 -6.83 7.61 7.07
C TYR A 38 -7.26 8.93 7.73
N ALA A 39 -6.28 9.77 8.05
CA ALA A 39 -6.54 11.14 8.48
C ALA A 39 -7.29 11.93 7.37
N PRO A 40 -8.11 12.92 7.74
CA PRO A 40 -8.73 13.83 6.77
C PRO A 40 -7.67 14.65 6.01
N TYR A 41 -8.04 15.23 4.87
CA TYR A 41 -7.21 16.19 4.12
C TYR A 41 -5.85 15.63 3.66
N GLY A 42 -5.85 14.43 3.09
CA GLY A 42 -4.65 13.87 2.47
C GLY A 42 -3.96 12.77 3.26
N GLY A 43 -4.63 12.15 4.26
CA GLY A 43 -4.11 10.95 4.90
C GLY A 43 -3.68 9.92 3.86
N LEU A 44 -2.43 9.47 3.92
CA LEU A 44 -1.75 8.81 2.81
C LEU A 44 -1.16 7.47 3.27
N ASN A 45 -1.54 6.41 2.57
CA ASN A 45 -0.73 5.21 2.50
C ASN A 45 0.17 5.35 1.25
N PRO A 46 1.49 5.59 1.44
CA PRO A 46 2.39 5.97 0.35
C PRO A 46 2.54 4.85 -0.67
N PRO A 47 3.15 5.13 -1.83
CA PRO A 47 3.52 4.11 -2.79
C PRO A 47 4.22 2.92 -2.13
N LEU A 48 3.60 1.74 -2.26
CA LEU A 48 4.09 0.48 -1.73
C LEU A 48 3.80 -0.67 -2.69
N THR A 49 4.41 -1.82 -2.45
CA THR A 49 4.07 -3.07 -3.13
C THR A 49 4.06 -4.26 -2.18
N HIS A 50 3.23 -5.26 -2.50
CA HIS A 50 3.23 -6.57 -1.85
C HIS A 50 3.95 -7.57 -2.77
N PRO A 51 5.18 -8.00 -2.44
CA PRO A 51 5.94 -8.90 -3.31
C PRO A 51 5.30 -10.29 -3.45
N ARG A 52 4.39 -10.67 -2.55
CA ARG A 52 3.86 -12.05 -2.45
C ARG A 52 2.34 -12.12 -2.37
N ALA A 53 1.61 -11.02 -2.61
CA ALA A 53 0.15 -11.07 -2.61
C ALA A 53 -0.52 -10.00 -3.48
N THR A 54 -1.69 -10.34 -4.01
CA THR A 54 -2.67 -9.36 -4.48
C THR A 54 -3.42 -8.82 -3.26
N GLU A 55 -3.66 -7.50 -3.22
CA GLU A 55 -4.51 -6.86 -2.21
C GLU A 55 -5.89 -6.58 -2.79
N ILE A 56 -6.93 -6.82 -2.01
CA ILE A 56 -8.28 -6.33 -2.28
C ILE A 56 -8.73 -5.41 -1.14
N LEU A 57 -9.16 -4.21 -1.50
CA LEU A 57 -9.53 -3.14 -0.57
C LEU A 57 -11.03 -2.83 -0.71
N VAL A 58 -11.72 -2.69 0.42
CA VAL A 58 -13.10 -2.20 0.50
C VAL A 58 -13.17 -0.96 1.40
N VAL A 59 -13.81 0.10 0.90
CA VAL A 59 -14.00 1.33 1.68
C VAL A 59 -15.22 1.18 2.58
N LEU A 60 -15.03 1.41 3.87
CA LEU A 60 -16.10 1.44 4.86
C LEU A 60 -16.67 2.84 5.03
N GLU A 61 -15.78 3.83 5.16
CA GLU A 61 -16.11 5.24 5.42
C GLU A 61 -15.15 6.16 4.64
N GLY A 62 -15.61 7.38 4.33
CA GLY A 62 -14.80 8.40 3.67
C GLY A 62 -14.65 8.21 2.16
N ILE A 63 -13.68 8.93 1.57
CA ILE A 63 -13.44 8.97 0.13
C ILE A 63 -11.95 8.74 -0.14
N LEU A 64 -11.62 7.67 -0.85
CA LEU A 64 -10.23 7.33 -1.16
C LEU A 64 -9.93 7.49 -2.65
N TYR A 65 -8.90 8.25 -2.97
CA TYR A 65 -8.23 8.18 -4.26
C TYR A 65 -7.18 7.07 -4.21
N VAL A 66 -7.35 6.05 -5.03
CA VAL A 66 -6.44 4.90 -5.08
C VAL A 66 -5.91 4.68 -6.48
N GLY A 67 -4.77 4.00 -6.59
CA GLY A 67 -4.30 3.53 -7.88
C GLY A 67 -3.07 2.64 -7.80
N PHE A 68 -2.79 1.98 -8.91
CA PHE A 68 -1.55 1.23 -9.13
C PHE A 68 -0.94 1.56 -10.49
N VAL A 69 0.36 1.32 -10.60
CA VAL A 69 1.14 1.51 -11.81
C VAL A 69 1.45 0.15 -12.43
N THR A 70 1.14 -0.02 -13.72
CA THR A 70 1.48 -1.22 -14.48
C THR A 70 2.98 -1.36 -14.69
N SER A 71 3.46 -2.56 -15.03
CA SER A 71 4.87 -2.82 -15.29
C SER A 71 5.37 -2.12 -16.56
N ASN A 72 6.70 -2.10 -16.73
CA ASN A 72 7.34 -1.68 -17.98
C ASN A 72 6.77 -2.42 -19.21
N THR A 73 6.75 -1.80 -20.38
CA THR A 73 7.28 -0.45 -20.70
C THR A 73 6.34 0.72 -20.43
N ASP A 74 5.05 0.45 -20.25
CA ASP A 74 4.03 1.50 -20.31
C ASP A 74 3.95 2.32 -19.02
N ASN A 75 4.22 1.71 -17.85
CA ASN A 75 4.13 2.36 -16.54
C ASN A 75 2.80 3.13 -16.38
N HIS A 76 1.73 2.59 -16.95
CA HIS A 76 0.44 3.24 -17.02
C HIS A 76 -0.24 3.21 -15.64
N LEU A 77 -0.72 4.38 -15.22
CA LEU A 77 -1.43 4.57 -13.96
C LEU A 77 -2.91 4.20 -14.11
N ILE A 78 -3.37 3.24 -13.32
CA ILE A 78 -4.79 2.86 -13.21
C ILE A 78 -5.31 3.36 -11.87
N THR A 79 -6.31 4.24 -11.89
CA THR A 79 -6.81 4.92 -10.69
C THR A 79 -8.33 4.95 -10.61
N LYS A 80 -8.83 5.14 -9.39
CA LYS A 80 -10.24 5.36 -9.11
C LYS A 80 -10.42 6.15 -7.82
N VAL A 81 -11.48 6.95 -7.77
CA VAL A 81 -12.02 7.48 -6.51
C VAL A 81 -13.08 6.51 -5.99
N LEU A 82 -12.85 5.97 -4.80
CA LEU A 82 -13.70 5.02 -4.11
C LEU A 82 -14.53 5.72 -3.03
N ASN A 83 -15.82 5.38 -2.98
CA ASN A 83 -16.77 5.77 -1.96
C ASN A 83 -17.09 4.57 -1.06
N PRO A 84 -17.82 4.75 0.06
CA PRO A 84 -18.21 3.62 0.91
C PRO A 84 -18.89 2.51 0.11
N CYS A 85 -18.49 1.26 0.39
CA CYS A 85 -18.86 0.02 -0.30
C CYS A 85 -18.18 -0.22 -1.67
N ASP A 86 -17.41 0.73 -2.20
CA ASP A 86 -16.60 0.46 -3.40
C ASP A 86 -15.43 -0.47 -3.06
N VAL A 87 -15.03 -1.28 -4.05
CA VAL A 87 -13.95 -2.26 -3.96
C VAL A 87 -12.92 -1.97 -5.04
N PHE A 88 -11.65 -2.21 -4.74
CA PHE A 88 -10.55 -2.10 -5.69
C PHE A 88 -9.51 -3.20 -5.45
N VAL A 89 -8.90 -3.70 -6.52
CA VAL A 89 -7.92 -4.79 -6.47
C VAL A 89 -6.58 -4.28 -6.96
N PHE A 90 -5.53 -4.50 -6.16
CA PHE A 90 -4.14 -4.19 -6.49
C PHE A 90 -3.41 -5.49 -6.84
N PRO A 91 -3.01 -5.71 -8.11
CA PRO A 91 -2.31 -6.92 -8.50
C PRO A 91 -0.97 -7.09 -7.77
N VAL A 92 -0.61 -8.35 -7.49
CA VAL A 92 0.65 -8.72 -6.83
C VAL A 92 1.86 -8.04 -7.47
N GLY A 93 2.75 -7.52 -6.63
CA GLY A 93 4.02 -6.92 -7.05
C GLY A 93 3.93 -5.52 -7.66
N LEU A 94 2.74 -5.01 -8.00
CA LEU A 94 2.60 -3.67 -8.57
C LEU A 94 2.62 -2.57 -7.49
N ILE A 95 3.30 -1.47 -7.82
CA ILE A 95 3.34 -0.27 -6.96
C ILE A 95 1.95 0.34 -6.94
N HIS A 96 1.40 0.55 -5.74
CA HIS A 96 0.10 1.16 -5.54
C HIS A 96 0.07 2.07 -4.31
N PHE A 97 -0.98 2.87 -4.18
CA PHE A 97 -1.14 3.85 -3.10
C PHE A 97 -2.63 4.09 -2.81
N GLN A 98 -2.91 4.69 -1.65
CA GLN A 98 -4.23 5.16 -1.26
C GLN A 98 -4.12 6.52 -0.56
N SER A 99 -4.95 7.48 -0.96
CA SER A 99 -4.99 8.82 -0.36
C SER A 99 -6.42 9.24 -0.04
N ASN A 100 -6.65 9.69 1.18
CA ASN A 100 -7.94 10.26 1.58
C ASN A 100 -8.06 11.70 1.09
N ILE A 101 -8.83 11.89 0.03
CA ILE A 101 -9.11 13.21 -0.57
C ILE A 101 -10.34 13.88 0.07
N GLY A 102 -10.99 13.21 1.02
CA GLY A 102 -12.12 13.74 1.77
C GLY A 102 -11.67 14.68 2.91
N ASN A 103 -12.63 15.48 3.37
CA ASN A 103 -12.48 16.36 4.54
C ASN A 103 -12.81 15.66 5.88
N ALA A 104 -13.21 14.38 5.83
CA ALA A 104 -13.47 13.53 6.97
C ALA A 104 -12.48 12.36 7.02
N LYS A 105 -12.42 11.65 8.15
CA LYS A 105 -11.64 10.40 8.26
C LYS A 105 -12.18 9.38 7.27
N ALA A 106 -11.30 8.55 6.73
CA ALA A 106 -11.68 7.40 5.92
C ALA A 106 -11.24 6.10 6.59
N VAL A 107 -12.02 5.04 6.42
CA VAL A 107 -11.74 3.72 6.95
C VAL A 107 -11.88 2.72 5.82
N ALA A 108 -10.91 1.84 5.69
CA ALA A 108 -10.96 0.73 4.74
C ALA A 108 -10.49 -0.57 5.38
N PHE A 109 -10.99 -1.69 4.84
CA PHE A 109 -10.46 -3.01 5.14
C PHE A 109 -9.76 -3.56 3.89
N ALA A 110 -8.64 -4.22 4.10
CA ALA A 110 -7.88 -4.90 3.06
C ALA A 110 -7.69 -6.37 3.43
N GLY A 111 -7.77 -7.23 2.42
CA GLY A 111 -7.39 -8.64 2.50
C GLY A 111 -6.34 -8.96 1.44
N LEU A 112 -5.40 -9.85 1.76
CA LEU A 112 -4.32 -10.23 0.84
C LEU A 112 -4.37 -11.72 0.55
N SER A 113 -3.97 -12.08 -0.67
CA SER A 113 -3.98 -13.47 -1.16
C SER A 113 -2.83 -14.33 -0.63
N SER A 114 -2.21 -13.97 0.50
CA SER A 114 -1.09 -14.70 1.12
C SER A 114 -1.01 -14.39 2.61
N GLN A 115 -0.76 -15.43 3.41
CA GLN A 115 -0.46 -15.34 4.84
C GLN A 115 0.81 -14.54 5.16
N ASN A 116 1.72 -14.43 4.19
CA ASN A 116 2.91 -13.59 4.29
C ASN A 116 3.05 -12.74 3.02
N PRO A 117 2.28 -11.64 2.89
CA PRO A 117 2.29 -10.82 1.69
C PRO A 117 3.59 -10.00 1.54
N GLY A 118 4.17 -9.59 2.68
CA GLY A 118 5.26 -8.61 2.73
C GLY A 118 4.81 -7.21 2.36
N VAL A 119 5.50 -6.19 2.85
CA VAL A 119 5.22 -4.79 2.51
C VAL A 119 6.52 -4.09 2.17
N ILE A 120 6.60 -3.55 0.96
CA ILE A 120 7.72 -2.73 0.52
C ILE A 120 7.22 -1.32 0.28
N THR A 121 7.31 -0.45 1.28
CA THR A 121 7.09 0.98 1.10
C THR A 121 8.24 1.57 0.28
N ILE A 122 7.95 2.10 -0.90
CA ILE A 122 8.98 2.46 -1.89
C ILE A 122 9.94 3.52 -1.35
N VAL A 123 9.42 4.56 -0.68
CA VAL A 123 10.27 5.61 -0.10
C VAL A 123 11.21 5.06 0.98
N ASN A 124 10.74 4.16 1.84
CA ASN A 124 11.56 3.55 2.87
C ASN A 124 12.61 2.61 2.29
N ALA A 125 12.24 1.78 1.32
CA ALA A 125 13.16 0.83 0.70
C ALA A 125 14.27 1.52 -0.11
N VAL A 126 13.94 2.62 -0.81
CA VAL A 126 14.91 3.33 -1.67
C VAL A 126 15.75 4.33 -0.88
N PHE A 127 15.15 5.13 0.00
CA PHE A 127 15.83 6.24 0.67
C PHE A 127 16.10 5.99 2.16
N GLY A 128 15.36 5.10 2.81
CA GLY A 128 15.46 4.81 4.25
C GLY A 128 16.01 3.43 4.59
N SER A 129 16.66 2.73 3.65
CA SER A 129 17.22 1.40 3.90
C SER A 129 18.31 1.44 4.97
N ASN A 130 18.51 0.32 5.68
CA ASN A 130 19.59 0.18 6.64
C ASN A 130 20.41 -1.10 6.35
N PRO A 131 21.67 -0.99 5.90
CA PRO A 131 22.40 0.25 5.62
C PRO A 131 21.80 1.04 4.43
N PRO A 132 22.06 2.36 4.34
CA PRO A 132 21.58 3.17 3.22
C PRO A 132 22.17 2.71 1.88
N ILE A 133 21.38 2.77 0.80
CA ILE A 133 21.90 2.61 -0.56
C ILE A 133 22.97 3.68 -0.83
N ASN A 134 24.06 3.31 -1.50
CA ASN A 134 25.11 4.26 -1.86
C ASN A 134 24.50 5.46 -2.63
N PRO A 135 24.68 6.70 -2.15
CA PRO A 135 24.12 7.89 -2.79
C PRO A 135 24.50 8.03 -4.27
N ASP A 136 25.70 7.58 -4.67
CA ASP A 136 26.15 7.66 -6.07
C ASP A 136 25.33 6.75 -7.00
N VAL A 137 24.79 5.64 -6.47
CA VAL A 137 23.86 4.77 -7.21
C VAL A 137 22.54 5.51 -7.44
N LEU A 138 21.99 6.12 -6.40
CA LEU A 138 20.71 6.85 -6.48
C LEU A 138 20.83 8.13 -7.30
N THR A 139 21.94 8.87 -7.21
CA THR A 139 22.25 10.03 -8.06
C THR A 139 22.17 9.65 -9.54
N LYS A 140 22.79 8.52 -9.93
CA LYS A 140 22.72 8.04 -11.31
C LYS A 140 21.33 7.54 -11.69
N ALA A 141 20.67 6.79 -10.81
CA ALA A 141 19.36 6.20 -11.09
C ALA A 141 18.24 7.24 -11.23
N PHE A 142 18.23 8.24 -10.34
CA PHE A 142 17.22 9.30 -10.32
C PHE A 142 17.61 10.54 -11.13
N GLN A 143 18.85 10.61 -11.63
CA GLN A 143 19.39 11.75 -12.37
C GLN A 143 19.30 13.06 -11.56
N LEU A 144 19.59 12.97 -10.27
CA LEU A 144 19.54 14.07 -9.31
C LEU A 144 20.92 14.36 -8.74
N ASP A 145 21.15 15.60 -8.33
CA ASP A 145 22.33 15.98 -7.59
C ASP A 145 22.47 15.17 -6.29
N LYS A 146 23.70 14.82 -5.94
CA LYS A 146 24.01 14.07 -4.71
C LYS A 146 23.45 14.74 -3.46
N ILE A 147 23.45 16.08 -3.41
CA ILE A 147 22.87 16.86 -2.30
C ILE A 147 21.37 16.57 -2.15
N ILE A 148 20.63 16.50 -3.26
CA ILE A 148 19.19 16.19 -3.24
C ILE A 148 18.97 14.74 -2.79
N VAL A 149 19.77 13.80 -3.29
CA VAL A 149 19.69 12.39 -2.89
C VAL A 149 19.95 12.23 -1.40
N THR A 150 21.01 12.83 -0.87
CA THR A 150 21.33 12.77 0.56
C THR A 150 20.24 13.45 1.41
N TYR A 151 19.64 14.53 0.91
CA TYR A 151 18.47 15.14 1.54
C TYR A 151 17.27 14.18 1.59
N LEU A 152 16.95 13.49 0.49
CA LEU A 152 15.88 12.49 0.48
C LEU A 152 16.17 11.34 1.44
N GLN A 153 17.42 10.87 1.51
CA GLN A 153 17.84 9.83 2.47
C GLN A 153 17.78 10.28 3.93
N SER A 154 17.75 11.60 4.20
CA SER A 154 17.55 12.13 5.54
C SER A 154 16.08 12.39 5.90
N LYS A 155 15.13 12.08 5.00
CA LYS A 155 13.68 12.19 5.25
C LYS A 155 13.10 10.81 5.52
N PHE A 156 12.73 10.55 6.77
CA PHE A 156 12.06 9.31 7.15
C PHE A 156 10.55 9.45 7.03
N TRP A 157 9.90 8.47 6.39
CA TRP A 157 8.44 8.47 6.23
C TRP A 157 7.68 8.30 7.56
N TRP A 158 8.31 7.67 8.57
CA TRP A 158 7.67 7.38 9.85
C TRP A 158 7.30 8.65 10.65
N ASP A 159 7.95 9.78 10.37
CA ASP A 159 7.89 10.99 11.21
C ASP A 159 6.86 12.05 10.75
N ASN A 160 5.98 11.75 9.78
CA ASN A 160 5.00 12.71 9.25
C ASN A 160 3.61 12.65 9.93
N ASN A 161 3.54 12.25 11.21
CA ASN A 161 2.31 12.37 12.02
C ASN A 161 2.22 13.74 12.71
#